data_AF-A0A5B7EIH2-F1
#
_entry.id   AF-A0A5B7EIH2-F1
#
_cell.length_a   1.000
_cell.length_b   1.000
_cell.length_c   1.000
_cell.angle_alpha   90.00
_cell.angle_beta   90.00
_cell.angle_gamma   90.00
#
_symmetry.space_group_name_H-M   'P 1'
#
loop_
_entity.id
_entity.type
_entity.pdbx_description
1 polymer ?
#
loop_
_entity_poly.entity_id
_entity_poly.type
_entity_poly.pdbx_seq_one_letter_code
_entity_poly.pdbx_strand_id
1 'polypeptide(L)'
;MEMGPHECKAQALPGFDEVDDDDVQDLLESHAEPLSNDELIEIDKAPQEAEKEEDEEEDPVRGLYITTLRECLGSIKKALETLKERDPNPARSSKVAHDVEKSVKIYQEIYDEKKQEKTNSPPSTRS
;
A
#
# COMPACT_ATOMS: atom_id res chain seq x y z
N MET A 1 -30.05 -61.17 15.33
CA MET A 1 -29.80 -59.74 15.56
C MET A 1 -29.80 -59.09 14.19
N GLU A 2 -30.95 -58.58 13.79
CA GLU A 2 -31.15 -57.90 12.52
C GLU A 2 -31.02 -56.40 12.81
N MET A 3 -29.98 -55.77 12.28
CA MET A 3 -29.74 -54.34 12.43
C MET A 3 -30.45 -53.63 11.27
N GLY A 4 -31.53 -52.91 11.58
CA GLY A 4 -32.28 -52.14 10.58
C GLY A 4 -31.50 -50.91 10.08
N PRO A 5 -31.81 -50.41 8.86
CA PRO A 5 -31.15 -49.23 8.33
C PRO A 5 -31.62 -47.96 9.05
N HIS A 6 -30.66 -47.21 9.59
CA HIS A 6 -30.88 -45.86 10.11
C HIS A 6 -31.04 -44.91 8.91
N GLU A 7 -32.26 -44.46 8.64
CA GLU A 7 -32.50 -43.32 7.75
C GLU A 7 -32.02 -42.03 8.44
N CYS A 8 -30.87 -41.52 8.01
CA CYS A 8 -30.44 -40.16 8.33
C CYS A 8 -31.30 -39.16 7.54
N LYS A 9 -32.30 -38.56 8.19
CA LYS A 9 -33.02 -37.40 7.64
C LYS A 9 -32.18 -36.15 7.83
N ALA A 10 -31.62 -35.62 6.73
CA ALA A 10 -31.06 -34.28 6.71
C ALA A 10 -32.19 -33.27 6.90
N GLN A 11 -32.16 -32.50 7.99
CA GLN A 11 -33.01 -31.33 8.18
C GLN A 11 -32.18 -30.10 7.83
N ALA A 12 -32.63 -29.33 6.85
CA ALA A 12 -32.03 -28.06 6.48
C ALA A 12 -32.29 -27.02 7.59
N LEU A 13 -31.24 -26.31 8.01
CA LEU A 13 -31.31 -25.21 8.97
C LEU A 13 -31.83 -23.95 8.27
N PRO A 14 -32.85 -23.23 8.81
CA PRO A 14 -33.31 -21.99 8.23
C PRO A 14 -32.38 -20.86 8.69
N GLY A 15 -31.80 -20.09 7.76
CA GLY A 15 -30.95 -18.95 8.09
C GLY A 15 -29.89 -18.58 7.05
N PHE A 16 -29.78 -19.30 5.94
CA PHE A 16 -29.09 -18.81 4.75
C PHE A 16 -30.18 -18.56 3.71
N ASP A 17 -30.57 -17.29 3.54
CA ASP A 17 -31.22 -16.87 2.31
C ASP A 17 -30.21 -17.15 1.18
N GLU A 18 -30.62 -18.02 0.27
CA GLU A 18 -29.84 -18.36 -0.91
C GLU A 18 -29.80 -17.11 -1.78
N VAL A 19 -28.61 -16.53 -1.95
CA VAL A 19 -28.40 -15.39 -2.85
C VAL A 19 -28.54 -15.93 -4.26
N ASP A 20 -29.58 -15.47 -4.94
CA ASP A 20 -29.91 -15.86 -6.30
C ASP A 20 -29.17 -14.97 -7.32
N ASP A 21 -29.12 -15.41 -8.58
CA ASP A 21 -28.50 -14.64 -9.66
C ASP A 21 -29.20 -13.27 -9.86
N ASP A 22 -30.51 -13.16 -9.58
CA ASP A 22 -31.23 -11.87 -9.62
C ASP A 22 -30.75 -10.93 -8.51
N ASP A 23 -30.41 -11.42 -7.31
CA ASP A 23 -29.87 -10.58 -6.22
C ASP A 23 -28.51 -9.97 -6.59
N VAL A 24 -27.67 -10.73 -7.31
CA VAL A 24 -26.38 -10.24 -7.82
C VAL A 24 -26.59 -9.26 -8.98
N GLN A 25 -27.60 -9.51 -9.82
CA GLN A 25 -27.91 -8.68 -10.97
C GLN A 25 -28.49 -7.32 -10.56
N ASP A 26 -29.36 -7.26 -9.56
CA ASP A 26 -29.89 -6.02 -8.99
C ASP A 26 -28.77 -5.12 -8.42
N LEU A 27 -27.78 -5.75 -7.75
CA LEU A 27 -26.62 -5.01 -7.24
C LEU A 27 -25.78 -4.43 -8.39
N LEU A 28 -25.52 -5.22 -9.43
CA LEU A 28 -24.76 -4.77 -10.59
C LEU A 28 -25.50 -3.66 -11.36
N GLU A 29 -26.82 -3.77 -11.52
CA GLU A 29 -27.62 -2.79 -12.25
C GLU A 29 -27.74 -1.47 -11.48
N SER A 30 -27.82 -1.51 -10.15
CA SER A 30 -27.84 -0.30 -9.29
C SER A 30 -26.59 0.59 -9.42
N HIS A 31 -25.46 0.03 -9.87
CA HIS A 31 -24.18 0.73 -10.06
C HIS A 31 -23.71 0.72 -11.51
N ALA A 32 -24.57 0.28 -12.45
CA ALA A 32 -24.28 0.25 -13.87
C ALA A 32 -24.51 1.61 -14.56
N GLU A 33 -24.96 2.64 -13.83
CA GLU A 33 -25.06 3.99 -14.36
C GLU A 33 -23.65 4.51 -14.69
N PRO A 34 -23.37 4.84 -15.97
CA PRO A 34 -22.11 5.48 -16.31
C PRO A 34 -22.11 6.88 -15.71
N LEU A 35 -21.15 7.16 -14.83
CA LEU A 35 -20.89 8.51 -14.32
C LEU A 35 -20.91 9.50 -15.50
N SER A 36 -21.77 10.51 -15.41
CA SER A 36 -21.97 11.45 -16.50
C SER A 36 -20.70 12.30 -16.65
N ASN A 37 -20.31 12.64 -17.87
CA ASN A 37 -19.14 13.51 -18.11
C ASN A 37 -19.25 14.86 -17.39
N ASP A 38 -20.47 15.30 -17.04
CA ASP A 38 -20.70 16.51 -16.26
C ASP A 38 -20.30 16.36 -14.77
N GLU A 39 -20.32 15.15 -14.19
CA GLU A 39 -19.77 14.88 -12.84
C GLU A 39 -18.23 14.84 -12.84
N LEU A 40 -17.61 14.52 -13.98
CA LEU A 40 -16.15 14.59 -14.16
C LEU A 40 -15.64 16.04 -14.35
N ILE A 41 -16.50 16.95 -14.82
CA ILE A 41 -16.15 18.36 -15.08
C ILE A 41 -16.25 19.23 -13.82
N GLU A 42 -17.08 18.87 -12.84
CA GLU A 42 -17.12 19.58 -11.54
C GLU A 42 -15.84 19.38 -10.71
N ILE A 43 -15.09 18.29 -10.93
CA ILE A 43 -13.79 18.07 -10.26
C ILE A 43 -12.69 18.97 -10.85
N ASP A 44 -12.80 19.37 -12.12
CA ASP A 44 -11.73 20.08 -12.85
C ASP A 44 -12.00 21.59 -13.04
N LYS A 45 -13.10 22.12 -12.49
CA LYS A 45 -13.48 23.53 -12.64
C LYS A 45 -13.61 24.29 -11.32
N ALA A 46 -12.41 24.60 -10.81
CA ALA A 46 -11.99 25.89 -10.24
C ALA A 46 -12.18 26.12 -8.72
N PRO A 47 -11.27 26.89 -8.07
CA PRO A 47 -10.26 27.76 -8.68
C PRO A 47 -8.82 27.52 -8.22
N GLN A 48 -7.90 27.59 -9.20
CA GLN A 48 -6.61 28.23 -8.99
C GLN A 48 -6.87 29.64 -8.47
N GLU A 49 -6.79 29.87 -7.17
CA GLU A 49 -6.58 31.20 -6.60
C GLU A 49 -6.02 31.08 -5.18
N ALA A 50 -4.97 31.85 -4.93
CA ALA A 50 -4.26 32.06 -3.68
C ALA A 50 -3.23 31.00 -3.26
N GLU A 51 -1.98 31.25 -3.68
CA GLU A 51 -0.84 31.13 -2.77
C GLU A 51 -1.19 31.81 -1.43
N LYS A 52 -1.49 31.03 -0.39
CA LYS A 52 -1.35 31.42 1.02
C LYS A 52 -1.47 30.19 1.92
N GLU A 53 -0.45 30.05 2.74
CA GLU A 53 -0.31 29.19 3.90
C GLU A 53 -1.62 29.08 4.69
N GLU A 54 -2.24 27.90 4.66
CA GLU A 54 -2.73 27.20 5.85
C GLU A 54 -2.85 25.74 5.45
N ASP A 55 -1.82 24.97 5.80
CA ASP A 55 -1.79 23.51 5.75
C ASP A 55 -2.96 23.05 6.64
N GLU A 56 -4.11 22.80 6.03
CA GLU A 56 -5.20 22.06 6.67
C GLU A 56 -4.56 20.77 7.18
N GLU A 57 -4.52 20.61 8.51
CA GLU A 57 -4.04 19.40 9.16
C GLU A 57 -4.96 18.22 8.82
N GLU A 58 -4.88 17.73 7.59
CA GLU A 58 -4.99 16.30 7.36
C GLU A 58 -3.79 15.68 8.06
N ASP A 59 -4.09 14.88 9.10
CA ASP A 59 -3.14 13.96 9.73
C ASP A 59 -2.16 13.46 8.65
N PRO A 60 -0.86 13.82 8.70
CA PRO A 60 0.00 13.60 7.55
C PRO A 60 0.05 12.10 7.32
N VAL A 61 -0.59 11.65 6.24
CA VAL A 61 -0.53 10.25 5.81
C VAL A 61 0.94 9.91 5.84
N ARG A 62 1.32 9.05 6.79
CA ARG A 62 2.71 8.88 7.23
C ARG A 62 3.48 8.16 6.12
N GLY A 63 3.81 8.90 5.07
CA GLY A 63 4.34 8.40 3.81
C GLY A 63 5.84 8.12 3.91
N LEU A 64 6.32 7.19 3.09
CA LEU A 64 7.75 6.94 2.94
C LEU A 64 8.38 8.02 2.05
N TYR A 65 8.69 9.18 2.64
CA TYR A 65 9.37 10.27 1.96
C TYR A 65 10.82 9.90 1.60
N ILE A 66 11.30 10.40 0.46
CA ILE A 66 12.67 10.16 -0.02
C ILE A 66 13.75 10.63 0.98
N THR A 67 13.46 11.69 1.74
CA THR A 67 14.33 12.23 2.79
C THR A 67 14.41 11.27 3.97
N THR A 68 13.27 10.75 4.43
CA THR A 68 13.19 9.74 5.49
C THR A 68 13.89 8.44 5.10
N LEU A 69 13.69 7.95 3.87
CA LEU A 69 14.40 6.77 3.36
C LEU A 69 15.91 6.96 3.36
N ARG A 70 16.40 8.11 2.87
CA ARG A 70 17.84 8.44 2.88
C ARG A 70 18.41 8.43 4.30
N GLU A 71 17.71 9.05 5.25
CA GLU A 71 18.14 9.13 6.64
C GLU A 71 18.17 7.75 7.30
N CYS A 72 17.13 6.95 7.13
CA CYS A 72 17.06 5.59 7.66
C CYS A 72 18.18 4.71 7.08
N LEU A 73 18.34 4.70 5.75
CA LEU A 73 19.39 3.92 5.07
C LEU A 73 20.79 4.34 5.53
N GLY A 74 21.04 5.65 5.66
CA GLY A 74 22.30 6.18 6.19
C GLY A 74 22.56 5.76 7.64
N SER A 75 21.53 5.80 8.49
CA SER A 75 21.62 5.41 9.90
C SER A 75 21.90 3.92 10.06
N ILE A 76 21.26 3.07 9.27
CA ILE A 76 21.51 1.62 9.25
C ILE A 76 22.96 1.34 8.86
N LYS A 77 23.44 1.98 7.78
CA LYS A 77 24.83 1.82 7.33
C LYS A 77 25.82 2.17 8.43
N LYS A 78 25.63 3.31 9.10
CA LYS A 78 26.47 3.75 10.22
C LYS A 78 26.44 2.77 11.40
N ALA A 79 25.27 2.20 11.71
CA ALA A 79 25.14 1.18 12.75
C ALA A 79 25.91 -0.09 12.39
N LEU A 80 25.80 -0.57 11.15
CA LEU A 80 26.55 -1.74 10.66
C LEU A 80 28.06 -1.52 10.67
N GLU A 81 28.53 -0.33 10.28
CA GLU A 81 29.95 0.06 10.37
C GLU A 81 30.43 0.04 11.82
N THR A 82 29.63 0.57 12.76
CA THR A 82 29.94 0.55 14.19
C THR A 82 30.05 -0.88 14.72
N LEU A 83 29.12 -1.77 14.32
CA LEU A 83 29.18 -3.19 14.71
C LEU A 83 30.41 -3.87 14.13
N LYS A 84 30.76 -3.60 12.87
CA LYS A 84 31.97 -4.13 12.23
C LYS A 84 33.24 -3.73 12.98
N GLU A 85 33.33 -2.49 13.46
CA GLU A 85 34.50 -1.97 14.18
C GLU A 85 34.58 -2.42 15.64
N ARG A 86 33.43 -2.54 16.32
CA ARG A 86 33.37 -2.73 17.78
C ARG A 86 33.12 -4.17 18.19
N ASP A 87 32.60 -5.02 17.31
CA ASP A 87 32.34 -6.42 17.63
C ASP A 87 33.65 -7.23 17.63
N PRO A 88 34.06 -7.83 18.77
CA PRO A 88 35.23 -8.70 18.81
C PRO A 88 35.07 -9.99 17.99
N ASN A 89 33.84 -10.34 17.59
CA ASN A 89 33.53 -11.48 16.73
C ASN A 89 33.19 -10.99 15.31
N PRO A 90 34.11 -11.06 14.34
CA PRO A 90 33.87 -10.60 12.97
C PRO A 90 32.84 -11.45 12.22
N ALA A 91 32.69 -12.74 12.57
CA ALA A 91 31.71 -13.60 11.92
C ALA A 91 30.28 -13.21 12.31
N ARG A 92 30.07 -12.84 13.59
CA ARG A 92 28.78 -12.35 14.08
C ARG A 92 28.40 -11.02 13.43
N SER A 93 29.31 -10.03 13.44
CA SER A 93 29.03 -8.72 12.83
C SER A 93 28.79 -8.83 11.33
N SER A 94 29.55 -9.68 10.62
CA SER A 94 29.34 -9.93 9.18
C SER A 94 27.99 -10.60 8.90
N LYS A 95 27.58 -11.56 9.73
CA LYS A 95 26.27 -12.24 9.61
C LYS A 95 25.12 -11.23 9.77
N VAL A 96 25.20 -10.38 10.79
CA VAL A 96 24.21 -9.32 11.03
C VAL A 96 24.17 -8.34 9.86
N ALA A 97 25.32 -7.86 9.38
CA ALA A 97 25.40 -6.94 8.25
C ALA A 97 24.71 -7.52 7.02
N HIS A 98 25.03 -8.76 6.64
CA HIS A 98 24.42 -9.44 5.51
C HIS A 98 22.89 -9.57 5.66
N ASP A 99 22.41 -9.99 6.83
CA ASP A 99 20.98 -10.23 7.03
C ASP A 99 20.17 -8.91 7.05
N VAL A 100 20.76 -7.83 7.59
CA VAL A 100 20.18 -6.47 7.55
C VAL A 100 20.19 -5.92 6.13
N GLU A 101 21.32 -5.98 5.41
CA GLU A 101 21.42 -5.51 4.02
C GLU A 101 20.39 -6.20 3.12
N LYS A 102 20.22 -7.52 3.28
CA LYS A 102 19.20 -8.29 2.56
C LYS A 102 17.79 -7.77 2.84
N SER A 103 17.48 -7.47 4.10
CA SER A 103 16.14 -7.00 4.51
C SER A 103 15.87 -5.57 4.06
N VAL A 104 16.91 -4.73 4.04
CA VAL A 104 16.82 -3.30 3.70
C VAL A 104 16.75 -3.06 2.19
N LYS A 105 17.15 -4.04 1.37
CA LYS A 105 17.20 -3.93 -0.09
C LYS A 105 15.88 -3.42 -0.72
N ILE A 106 14.73 -3.86 -0.21
CA ILE A 106 13.41 -3.42 -0.70
C ILE A 106 13.26 -1.90 -0.59
N TYR A 107 13.73 -1.29 0.51
CA TYR A 107 13.69 0.16 0.70
C TYR A 107 14.70 0.91 -0.16
N GLN A 108 15.82 0.27 -0.51
CA GLN A 108 16.79 0.83 -1.45
C GLN A 108 16.18 0.92 -2.86
N GLU A 109 15.47 -0.12 -3.29
CA GLU A 109 14.75 -0.13 -4.58
C GLU A 109 13.69 1.00 -4.63
N ILE A 110 12.86 1.13 -3.58
CA ILE A 110 11.89 2.24 -3.46
C ILE A 110 12.57 3.61 -3.51
N TYR A 111 13.74 3.76 -2.86
CA TYR A 111 14.49 5.02 -2.88
C TYR A 111 14.99 5.36 -4.29
N ASP A 112 15.50 4.37 -5.02
CA ASP A 112 16.04 4.54 -6.36
C ASP A 112 14.93 4.87 -7.37
N GLU A 113 13.76 4.22 -7.26
CA GLU A 113 12.55 4.53 -8.02
C GLU A 113 12.12 5.98 -7.82
N LYS A 114 11.94 6.41 -6.56
CA LYS A 114 11.54 7.79 -6.21
C LYS A 114 12.57 8.84 -6.66
N LYS A 115 13.84 8.47 -6.80
CA LYS A 115 14.88 9.36 -7.32
C LYS A 115 14.77 9.53 -8.84
N GLN A 116 14.38 8.48 -9.57
CA GLN A 116 14.20 8.52 -11.03
C GLN A 116 12.92 9.25 -11.45
N GLU A 117 11.84 9.14 -10.67
CA GLU A 117 10.61 9.93 -10.89
C GLU A 117 10.90 11.43 -10.95
N LYS A 118 11.79 11.93 -10.07
CA LYS A 118 12.21 13.33 -10.04
C LYS A 118 13.06 13.77 -11.22
N THR A 119 13.74 12.85 -11.92
CA THR A 119 14.61 13.17 -13.05
C THR A 119 13.92 13.03 -14.41
N ASN A 120 12.79 12.30 -14.47
CA ASN A 120 12.09 11.99 -15.71
C ASN A 120 10.84 12.88 -15.95
N SER A 121 10.53 13.81 -15.05
CA SER A 121 9.51 14.83 -15.32
C SER A 121 10.02 15.80 -16.41
N PRO A 122 9.29 16.02 -17.52
CA PRO A 122 9.68 16.99 -18.52
C PRO A 122 9.68 18.41 -17.91
N PRO A 123 10.60 19.31 -18.33
CA PRO A 123 10.52 20.70 -17.96
C PRO A 123 9.18 21.24 -18.48
N SER A 124 8.31 21.65 -17.56
CA SER A 124 7.06 22.31 -17.90
C SER A 124 7.40 23.65 -18.55
N THR A 125 7.51 23.65 -19.89
CA THR A 125 7.72 24.86 -20.68
C THR A 125 6.42 25.63 -20.69
N ARG A 126 6.30 26.57 -19.76
CA ARG A 126 5.29 27.62 -19.79
C ARG A 126 5.60 28.53 -20.99
N SER A 127 4.75 28.46 -22.01
CA SER A 127 4.73 29.39 -23.15
C SER A 127 4.16 30.76 -22.74
#